data_AF-A0A955X0P6-F1
#
_entry.id   AF-A0A955X0P6-F1
#
_cell.length_a   1.000
_cell.length_b   1.000
_cell.length_c   1.000
_cell.angle_alpha   90.00
_cell.angle_beta   90.00
_cell.angle_gamma   90.00
#
_symmetry.space_group_name_H-M   'P 1'
#
loop_
_entity.id
_entity.type
_entity.pdbx_description
1 polymer ?
#
loop_
_entity_poly.entity_id
_entity_poly.type
_entity_poly.pdbx_seq_one_letter_code
_entity_poly.pdbx_strand_id
1 'polypeptide(L)'
;MVRRLTGIAAGAVDAGVVRALQLVGRKGRPPRPVSHPGAVLRELAEVARAYPADAPDFWRGPEPHRTPVSRLVHPLARGALLELTWPSDERPYREGARLKTQRRNRTAVARLHAHQAARPTVVLVHGYGAGQWRTEQRLWPLRALYDSGLDVAQIVLPFHGVRADPRRRGGPPFPSANPRRTIEGMRQAVHDLLDLVGWLQRRGAPRVGVVGMSLGAYVSALAATVHPLDALGLMIPLASLADYARDHGGLAVGEVGRTQHAAIERAYGIIDPLARAPQVGPGRVWIAAADADRITPPQHAARLAAHLGAPVQRWPGGHLLQIGRKQADRDLLAFLRRTLTVA
;
A
#
# COMPACT_ATOMS: atom_id res chain seq x y z
N MET A 1 -18.17 -27.63 -7.33
CA MET A 1 -16.95 -28.42 -7.00
C MET A 1 -15.65 -27.70 -7.37
N VAL A 2 -15.49 -27.24 -8.62
CA VAL A 2 -14.29 -26.54 -9.13
C VAL A 2 -13.89 -25.29 -8.29
N ARG A 3 -14.81 -24.39 -7.97
CA ARG A 3 -14.54 -23.19 -7.15
C ARG A 3 -14.00 -23.49 -5.74
N ARG A 4 -14.44 -24.61 -5.13
CA ARG A 4 -13.96 -25.04 -3.80
C ARG A 4 -12.53 -25.56 -3.87
N LEU A 5 -12.21 -26.37 -4.88
CA LEU A 5 -10.88 -26.93 -5.09
C LEU A 5 -9.84 -25.84 -5.41
N THR A 6 -10.19 -24.84 -6.23
CA THR A 6 -9.30 -23.71 -6.54
C THR A 6 -9.02 -22.83 -5.33
N GLY A 7 -10.02 -22.63 -4.45
CA GLY A 7 -9.84 -21.89 -3.20
C GLY A 7 -8.91 -22.61 -2.21
N ILE A 8 -9.01 -23.94 -2.09
CA ILE A 8 -8.13 -24.74 -1.24
C ILE A 8 -6.67 -24.63 -1.70
N ALA A 9 -6.42 -24.76 -3.00
CA ALA A 9 -5.07 -24.64 -3.57
C ALA A 9 -4.48 -23.23 -3.39
N ALA A 10 -5.27 -22.19 -3.64
CA ALA A 10 -4.81 -20.80 -3.48
C ALA A 10 -4.44 -20.47 -2.03
N GLY A 11 -5.28 -20.83 -1.06
CA GLY A 11 -4.98 -20.64 0.35
C GLY A 11 -3.78 -21.48 0.82
N ALA A 12 -3.54 -22.66 0.23
CA ALA A 12 -2.37 -23.47 0.56
C ALA A 12 -1.06 -22.80 0.12
N VAL A 13 -1.03 -22.14 -1.04
CA VAL A 13 0.14 -21.37 -1.51
C VAL A 13 0.40 -20.17 -0.60
N ASP A 14 -0.63 -19.41 -0.25
CA ASP A 14 -0.51 -18.29 0.68
C ASP A 14 0.10 -18.76 2.02
N ALA A 15 -0.44 -19.83 2.61
CA ALA A 15 0.07 -20.40 3.85
C ALA A 15 1.52 -20.90 3.73
N GLY A 16 1.88 -21.49 2.59
CA GLY A 16 3.24 -21.93 2.29
C GLY A 16 4.23 -20.77 2.22
N VAL A 17 3.86 -19.66 1.57
CA VAL A 17 4.69 -18.46 1.48
C VAL A 17 4.80 -17.75 2.82
N VAL A 18 3.71 -17.63 3.59
CA VAL A 18 3.75 -17.11 4.96
C VAL A 18 4.73 -17.91 5.82
N ARG A 19 4.65 -19.24 5.79
CA ARG A 19 5.56 -20.11 6.53
C ARG A 19 7.01 -19.96 6.08
N ALA A 20 7.26 -19.82 4.77
CA ALA A 20 8.59 -19.58 4.22
C ALA A 20 9.16 -18.22 4.66
N LEU A 21 8.35 -17.15 4.65
CA LEU A 21 8.73 -15.82 5.12
C LEU A 21 9.05 -15.81 6.62
N GLN A 22 8.30 -16.54 7.45
CA GLN A 22 8.61 -16.72 8.87
C GLN A 22 9.96 -17.44 9.07
N LEU A 23 10.27 -18.45 8.25
CA LEU A 23 11.55 -19.17 8.30
C LEU A 23 12.74 -18.33 7.80
N VAL A 24 12.54 -17.51 6.76
CA VAL A 24 13.58 -16.59 6.24
C VAL A 24 13.78 -15.40 7.18
N GLY A 25 12.71 -14.90 7.80
CA GLY A 25 12.77 -13.88 8.85
C GLY A 25 13.60 -14.33 10.08
N ARG A 26 13.65 -15.65 10.34
CA ARG A 26 14.55 -16.26 11.32
C ARG A 26 16.02 -16.40 10.88
N LYS A 27 16.31 -16.34 9.57
CA LYS A 27 17.68 -16.47 9.00
C LYS A 27 18.41 -15.13 8.83
N GLY A 28 17.73 -13.99 8.95
CA GLY A 28 18.42 -12.76 9.33
C GLY A 28 18.84 -12.90 10.78
N ARG A 29 20.10 -12.57 11.11
CA ARG A 29 20.71 -12.61 12.46
C ARG A 29 19.63 -12.65 13.56
N PRO A 30 19.60 -13.66 14.46
CA PRO A 30 18.56 -13.73 15.47
C PRO A 30 18.49 -12.34 16.11
N PRO A 31 17.29 -11.77 16.33
CA PRO A 31 17.21 -10.62 17.20
C PRO A 31 17.99 -11.03 18.44
N ARG A 32 18.94 -10.20 18.89
CA ARG A 32 19.46 -10.31 20.26
C ARG A 32 18.24 -10.62 21.11
N PRO A 33 18.20 -11.72 21.88
CA PRO A 33 17.00 -12.11 22.59
C PRO A 33 16.54 -10.85 23.33
N VAL A 34 15.42 -10.27 22.89
CA VAL A 34 14.87 -9.12 23.60
C VAL A 34 14.28 -9.75 24.83
N SER A 35 15.09 -9.67 25.87
CA SER A 35 14.84 -10.07 27.24
C SER A 35 13.47 -9.53 27.66
N HIS A 36 12.55 -10.46 27.94
CA HIS A 36 11.22 -10.24 28.48
C HIS A 36 10.17 -9.50 27.61
N PRO A 37 8.92 -10.02 27.53
CA PRO A 37 7.76 -9.33 26.94
C PRO A 37 7.61 -7.85 27.36
N GLY A 38 8.05 -7.50 28.56
CA GLY A 38 8.03 -6.12 29.07
C GLY A 38 8.91 -5.14 28.28
N ALA A 39 10.02 -5.57 27.67
CA ALA A 39 10.88 -4.67 26.91
C ALA A 39 10.24 -4.24 25.58
N VAL A 40 9.60 -5.16 24.86
CA VAL A 40 8.87 -4.85 23.61
C VAL A 40 7.69 -3.91 23.89
N LEU A 41 6.94 -4.15 24.98
CA LEU A 41 5.83 -3.28 25.36
C LEU A 41 6.31 -1.86 25.74
N ARG A 42 7.46 -1.74 26.40
CA ARG A 42 8.08 -0.42 26.68
C ARG A 42 8.48 0.30 25.40
N GLU A 43 9.11 -0.39 24.44
CA GLU A 43 9.46 0.20 23.14
C GLU A 43 8.22 0.71 22.39
N LEU A 44 7.15 -0.10 22.32
CA LEU A 44 5.90 0.30 21.68
C LEU A 44 5.25 1.50 22.39
N ALA A 45 5.31 1.55 23.72
CA ALA A 45 4.82 2.70 24.49
C ALA A 45 5.65 3.98 24.23
N GLU A 46 6.98 3.86 24.11
CA GLU A 46 7.84 4.98 23.72
C GLU A 46 7.56 5.47 22.30
N VAL A 47 7.25 4.55 21.38
CA VAL A 47 6.85 4.89 20.02
C VAL A 47 5.53 5.64 20.03
N ALA A 48 4.51 5.15 20.74
CA ALA A 48 3.22 5.81 20.86
C ALA A 48 3.35 7.25 21.41
N ARG A 49 4.23 7.46 22.40
CA ARG A 49 4.54 8.81 22.92
C ARG A 49 5.28 9.69 21.91
N ALA A 50 6.21 9.12 21.15
CA ALA A 50 7.00 9.86 20.16
C ALA A 50 6.19 10.22 18.90
N TYR A 51 5.16 9.41 18.60
CA TYR A 51 4.26 9.54 17.46
C TYR A 51 2.79 9.52 17.90
N PRO A 52 2.31 10.58 18.58
CA PRO A 52 0.89 10.69 18.96
C PRO A 52 -0.03 10.60 17.75
N ALA A 53 -1.16 9.91 17.88
CA ALA A 53 -2.08 9.65 16.76
C ALA A 53 -2.66 10.94 16.12
N ASP A 54 -2.74 12.00 16.92
CA ASP A 54 -3.28 13.32 16.63
C ASP A 54 -2.20 14.38 16.34
N ALA A 55 -0.94 13.98 16.18
CA ALA A 55 0.17 14.92 15.96
C ALA A 55 -0.07 15.79 14.70
N PRO A 56 -0.33 17.11 14.85
CA PRO A 56 -0.89 17.94 13.79
C PRO A 56 0.07 18.16 12.61
N ASP A 57 1.37 18.09 12.86
CA ASP A 57 2.41 18.30 11.85
C ASP A 57 2.93 16.99 11.23
N PHE A 58 2.34 15.84 11.60
CA PHE A 58 2.82 14.56 11.07
C PHE A 58 2.49 14.38 9.59
N TRP A 59 1.34 14.84 9.15
CA TRP A 59 0.96 14.82 7.74
C TRP A 59 1.21 16.15 7.04
N ARG A 60 1.78 17.12 7.76
CA ARG A 60 2.30 18.35 7.15
C ARG A 60 3.64 18.02 6.50
N GLY A 61 3.59 17.68 5.21
CA GLY A 61 4.74 17.56 4.30
C GLY A 61 4.85 18.80 3.41
N PRO A 62 5.96 19.00 2.68
CA PRO A 62 6.18 20.24 1.94
C PRO A 62 5.03 20.49 0.97
N GLU A 63 4.68 21.76 0.84
CA GLU A 63 3.84 22.33 -0.22
C GLU A 63 3.91 21.51 -1.54
N PRO A 64 2.78 21.28 -2.25
CA PRO A 64 2.61 20.22 -3.24
C PRO A 64 3.43 20.37 -4.54
N HIS A 65 4.52 21.12 -4.57
CA HIS A 65 5.17 21.66 -5.75
C HIS A 65 6.32 20.83 -6.29
N ARG A 66 6.47 19.56 -5.89
CA ARG A 66 7.45 18.70 -6.55
C ARG A 66 7.00 18.40 -7.97
N THR A 67 7.75 18.89 -8.95
CA THR A 67 7.53 18.59 -10.36
C THR A 67 8.44 17.44 -10.76
N PRO A 68 7.89 16.24 -11.08
CA PRO A 68 8.68 15.14 -11.57
C PRO A 68 9.40 15.49 -12.87
N VAL A 69 10.65 15.04 -12.97
CA VAL A 69 11.34 14.93 -14.24
C VAL A 69 10.70 13.79 -15.02
N SER A 70 10.29 14.06 -16.26
CA SER A 70 9.70 13.04 -17.13
C SER A 70 10.67 12.59 -18.19
N ARG A 71 10.79 11.27 -18.38
CA ARG A 71 11.61 10.64 -19.41
C ARG A 71 10.75 9.72 -20.27
N LEU A 72 10.80 9.88 -21.58
CA LEU A 72 10.14 8.94 -22.51
C LEU A 72 10.79 7.55 -22.38
N VAL A 73 9.97 6.53 -22.13
CA VAL A 73 10.38 5.13 -22.12
C VAL A 73 10.04 4.48 -23.46
N HIS A 74 8.81 4.68 -23.96
CA HIS A 74 8.33 4.11 -25.22
C HIS A 74 7.12 4.89 -25.75
N PRO A 75 7.02 5.18 -27.06
CA PRO A 75 5.80 5.75 -27.64
C PRO A 75 4.65 4.73 -27.60
N LEU A 76 3.41 5.22 -27.50
CA LEU A 76 2.19 4.42 -27.60
C LEU A 76 1.34 4.95 -28.76
N ALA A 77 0.48 4.11 -29.34
CA ALA A 77 -0.36 4.52 -30.47
C ALA A 77 -1.20 5.79 -30.22
N ARG A 78 -1.59 6.05 -28.96
CA ARG A 78 -2.39 7.23 -28.55
C ARG A 78 -1.67 8.14 -27.55
N GLY A 79 -0.36 7.99 -27.38
CA GLY A 79 0.36 8.68 -26.31
C GLY A 79 1.77 8.15 -26.04
N ALA A 80 2.16 8.03 -24.78
CA ALA A 80 3.49 7.61 -24.39
C ALA A 80 3.52 6.90 -23.03
N LEU A 81 4.49 6.01 -22.88
CA LEU A 81 4.94 5.52 -21.57
C LEU A 81 6.08 6.41 -21.08
N LEU A 82 5.84 7.11 -19.98
CA LEU A 82 6.79 7.99 -19.32
C LEU A 82 7.29 7.37 -18.01
N GLU A 83 8.56 7.59 -17.69
CA GLU A 83 9.11 7.38 -16.35
C GLU A 83 9.24 8.74 -15.68
N LEU A 84 8.70 8.83 -14.48
CA LEU A 84 8.65 10.04 -13.67
C LEU A 84 9.55 9.85 -12.45
N THR A 85 10.41 10.83 -12.16
CA THR A 85 11.25 10.82 -10.97
C THR A 85 11.21 12.17 -10.25
N TRP A 86 11.14 12.13 -8.93
CA TRP A 86 11.22 13.33 -8.08
C TRP A 86 11.93 13.01 -6.76
N PRO A 87 12.46 14.02 -6.05
CA PRO A 87 13.12 13.76 -4.78
C PRO A 87 12.08 13.31 -3.74
N SER A 88 12.39 12.21 -3.06
CA SER A 88 11.65 11.63 -1.93
C SER A 88 12.53 11.74 -0.70
N ASP A 89 12.71 12.97 -0.24
CA ASP A 89 13.74 13.35 0.73
C ASP A 89 13.16 13.95 2.02
N GLU A 90 11.91 13.62 2.31
CA GLU A 90 11.16 13.97 3.50
C GLU A 90 12.03 13.79 4.73
N ARG A 91 12.22 14.88 5.47
CA ARG A 91 12.92 14.82 6.75
C ARG A 91 12.10 13.90 7.67
N PRO A 92 12.73 12.89 8.30
CA PRO A 92 12.03 12.04 9.24
C PRO A 92 11.35 12.92 10.29
N TYR A 93 10.12 12.60 10.66
CA TYR A 93 9.40 13.34 11.70
C TYR A 93 10.13 13.27 13.04
N ARG A 94 10.67 12.09 13.36
CA ARG A 94 11.58 11.88 14.47
C ARG A 94 12.89 11.26 13.97
N GLU A 95 13.98 11.71 14.57
CA GLU A 95 15.29 11.11 14.35
C GLU A 95 15.32 9.64 14.83
N GLY A 96 16.28 8.87 14.31
CA GLY A 96 16.50 7.47 14.73
C GLY A 96 15.89 6.39 13.83
N ALA A 97 15.01 6.72 12.88
CA ALA A 97 14.50 5.74 11.92
C ALA A 97 15.50 5.36 10.80
N ARG A 98 16.55 6.18 10.56
CA ARG A 98 17.62 5.97 9.54
C ARG A 98 17.10 5.43 8.18
N LEU A 99 16.01 5.98 7.66
CA LEU A 99 15.46 5.58 6.34
C LEU A 99 16.31 6.07 5.15
N LYS A 100 17.10 7.13 5.34
CA LYS A 100 17.84 7.82 4.26
C LYS A 100 19.16 7.18 3.86
N THR A 101 19.47 5.99 4.37
CA THR A 101 20.75 5.31 4.11
C THR A 101 20.86 4.73 2.71
N GLN A 102 19.74 4.54 2.00
CA GLN A 102 19.72 3.97 0.65
C GLN A 102 19.49 5.05 -0.40
N ARG A 103 20.50 5.32 -1.24
CA ARG A 103 20.47 6.35 -2.29
C ARG A 103 19.24 6.23 -3.20
N ARG A 104 18.88 5.02 -3.62
CA ARG A 104 17.73 4.76 -4.50
C ARG A 104 16.39 5.08 -3.84
N ASN A 105 16.28 4.96 -2.52
CA ASN A 105 15.05 5.28 -1.80
C ASN A 105 14.77 6.80 -1.74
N ARG A 106 15.79 7.63 -1.93
CA ARG A 106 15.67 9.10 -1.89
C ARG A 106 15.08 9.71 -3.17
N THR A 107 14.75 8.87 -4.15
CA THR A 107 14.09 9.27 -5.39
C THR A 107 12.81 8.46 -5.49
N ALA A 108 11.67 9.16 -5.49
CA ALA A 108 10.41 8.54 -5.85
C ALA A 108 10.36 8.33 -7.36
N VAL A 109 9.68 7.25 -7.75
CA VAL A 109 9.63 6.81 -9.15
C VAL A 109 8.23 6.34 -9.47
N ALA A 110 7.72 6.76 -10.62
CA ALA A 110 6.48 6.23 -11.20
C ALA A 110 6.62 5.99 -12.70
N ARG A 111 5.75 5.14 -13.26
CA ARG A 111 5.54 5.01 -14.70
C ARG A 111 4.13 5.43 -15.08
N LEU A 112 4.00 6.30 -16.05
CA LEU A 112 2.72 6.84 -16.52
C LEU A 112 2.48 6.42 -17.98
N HIS A 113 1.40 5.68 -18.20
CA HIS A 113 0.82 5.53 -19.54
C HIS A 113 -0.10 6.74 -19.76
N ALA A 114 0.42 7.73 -20.49
CA ALA A 114 -0.28 8.98 -20.75
C ALA A 114 -0.80 8.99 -22.18
N HIS A 115 -2.03 9.44 -22.36
CA HIS A 115 -2.54 9.87 -23.66
C HIS A 115 -1.91 11.20 -24.07
N GLN A 116 -2.04 11.55 -25.35
CA GLN A 116 -1.59 12.86 -25.87
C GLN A 116 -2.28 14.03 -25.15
N ALA A 117 -3.60 13.97 -25.02
CA ALA A 117 -4.39 14.90 -24.21
C ALA A 117 -4.49 14.39 -22.77
N ALA A 118 -4.58 15.30 -21.79
CA ALA A 118 -4.78 14.93 -20.40
C ALA A 118 -6.11 14.18 -20.22
N ARG A 119 -6.08 13.07 -19.47
CA ARG A 119 -7.24 12.22 -19.17
C ARG A 119 -7.41 12.05 -17.66
N PRO A 120 -8.62 11.67 -17.19
CA PRO A 120 -8.76 11.19 -15.81
C PRO A 120 -7.70 10.10 -15.55
N THR A 121 -7.01 10.19 -14.43
CA THR A 121 -5.86 9.34 -14.14
C THR A 121 -6.16 8.40 -12.97
N VAL A 122 -5.68 7.16 -13.05
CA VAL A 122 -5.62 6.25 -11.91
C VAL A 122 -4.17 5.97 -11.52
N VAL A 123 -3.85 6.11 -10.23
CA VAL A 123 -2.55 5.75 -9.65
C VAL A 123 -2.66 4.37 -9.00
N LEU A 124 -1.79 3.45 -9.42
CA LEU A 124 -1.72 2.07 -8.94
C LEU A 124 -0.57 1.94 -7.92
N VAL A 125 -0.89 1.42 -6.74
CA VAL A 125 0.05 1.23 -5.63
C VAL A 125 0.20 -0.26 -5.32
N HIS A 126 1.42 -0.78 -5.48
CA HIS A 126 1.71 -2.20 -5.38
C HIS A 126 1.80 -2.73 -3.93
N GLY A 127 1.79 -4.05 -3.77
CA GLY A 127 1.94 -4.73 -2.47
C GLY A 127 3.39 -4.90 -2.00
N TYR A 128 3.59 -5.48 -0.82
CA TYR A 128 4.93 -5.71 -0.24
C TYR A 128 5.80 -6.61 -1.15
N GLY A 129 7.09 -6.28 -1.25
CA GLY A 129 8.05 -7.03 -2.08
C GLY A 129 7.94 -6.82 -3.60
N ALA A 130 6.94 -6.06 -4.07
CA ALA A 130 6.67 -5.85 -5.48
C ALA A 130 7.35 -4.58 -6.04
N GLY A 131 6.85 -4.00 -7.14
CA GLY A 131 7.33 -2.73 -7.70
C GLY A 131 8.42 -2.85 -8.78
N GLN A 132 8.73 -4.07 -9.25
CA GLN A 132 9.59 -4.27 -10.42
C GLN A 132 8.77 -4.10 -11.69
N TRP A 133 9.22 -3.25 -12.62
CA TRP A 133 8.45 -2.89 -13.80
C TRP A 133 7.93 -4.07 -14.64
N ARG A 134 8.79 -5.07 -14.88
CA ARG A 134 8.42 -6.24 -15.67
C ARG A 134 7.30 -7.06 -15.02
N THR A 135 7.23 -7.05 -13.69
CA THR A 135 6.24 -7.79 -12.91
C THR A 135 4.95 -6.98 -12.78
N GLU A 136 5.05 -5.71 -12.38
CA GLU A 136 3.88 -4.83 -12.21
C GLU A 136 3.08 -4.69 -13.51
N GLN A 137 3.77 -4.58 -14.66
CA GLN A 137 3.11 -4.49 -15.96
C GLN A 137 2.26 -5.71 -16.33
N ARG A 138 2.48 -6.86 -15.69
CA ARG A 138 1.72 -8.10 -15.90
C ARG A 138 0.64 -8.32 -14.84
N LEU A 139 0.82 -7.76 -13.65
CA LEU A 139 -0.11 -7.96 -12.51
C LEU A 139 -1.31 -7.02 -12.56
N TRP A 140 -1.16 -5.84 -13.17
CA TRP A 140 -2.24 -4.87 -13.30
C TRP A 140 -2.93 -4.96 -14.66
N PRO A 141 -4.24 -4.68 -14.76
CA PRO A 141 -4.96 -4.65 -16.04
C PRO A 141 -4.66 -3.35 -16.82
N LEU A 142 -3.37 -2.99 -16.96
CA LEU A 142 -2.92 -1.70 -17.49
C LEU A 142 -3.50 -1.37 -18.86
N ARG A 143 -3.49 -2.35 -19.76
CA ARG A 143 -4.02 -2.18 -21.11
C ARG A 143 -5.53 -1.92 -21.09
N ALA A 144 -6.31 -2.66 -20.29
CA ALA A 144 -7.75 -2.45 -20.21
C ALA A 144 -8.10 -1.08 -19.59
N LEU A 145 -7.34 -0.65 -18.58
CA LEU A 145 -7.49 0.69 -17.98
C LEU A 145 -7.16 1.79 -19.00
N TYR A 146 -6.00 1.70 -19.64
CA TYR A 146 -5.57 2.66 -20.66
C TYR A 146 -6.54 2.71 -21.86
N ASP A 147 -6.96 1.54 -22.35
CA ASP A 147 -7.89 1.41 -23.47
C ASP A 147 -9.29 1.94 -23.16
N SER A 148 -9.65 2.05 -21.88
CA SER A 148 -10.89 2.70 -21.44
C SER A 148 -10.85 4.23 -21.45
N GLY A 149 -9.71 4.84 -21.78
CA GLY A 149 -9.52 6.29 -21.85
C GLY A 149 -8.97 6.92 -20.57
N LEU A 150 -8.46 6.11 -19.63
CA LEU A 150 -7.76 6.59 -18.44
C LEU A 150 -6.27 6.71 -18.70
N ASP A 151 -5.63 7.71 -18.11
CA ASP A 151 -4.18 7.66 -17.89
C ASP A 151 -3.88 6.73 -16.70
N VAL A 152 -2.78 5.99 -16.77
CA VAL A 152 -2.47 4.95 -15.76
C VAL A 152 -1.06 5.14 -15.21
N ALA A 153 -0.97 5.61 -13.98
CA ALA A 153 0.27 5.77 -13.24
C ALA A 153 0.53 4.54 -12.34
N GLN A 154 1.75 4.04 -12.27
CA GLN A 154 2.20 3.04 -11.30
C GLN A 154 3.32 3.66 -10.46
N ILE A 155 3.09 3.82 -9.16
CA ILE A 155 4.10 4.36 -8.22
C ILE A 155 4.83 3.22 -7.50
N VAL A 156 6.12 3.42 -7.22
CA VAL A 156 6.94 2.44 -6.49
C VAL A 156 7.12 2.87 -5.04
N LEU A 157 6.66 2.02 -4.12
CA LEU A 157 6.77 2.26 -2.68
C LEU A 157 8.24 2.37 -2.21
N PRO A 158 8.50 3.06 -1.08
CA PRO A 158 9.84 3.17 -0.51
C PRO A 158 10.52 1.80 -0.36
N PHE A 159 11.78 1.72 -0.78
CA PHE A 159 12.66 0.53 -0.74
C PHE A 159 12.21 -0.70 -1.53
N HIS A 160 11.18 -0.60 -2.35
CA HIS A 160 10.67 -1.68 -3.17
C HIS A 160 11.17 -1.60 -4.60
N GLY A 161 11.08 -2.71 -5.35
CA GLY A 161 11.28 -2.72 -6.79
C GLY A 161 12.56 -2.00 -7.24
N VAL A 162 12.40 -1.02 -8.12
CA VAL A 162 13.51 -0.20 -8.65
C VAL A 162 14.12 0.76 -7.61
N ARG A 163 13.45 1.01 -6.49
CA ARG A 163 13.95 1.79 -5.34
C ARG A 163 14.72 0.92 -4.33
N ALA A 164 14.73 -0.40 -4.49
CA ALA A 164 15.47 -1.31 -3.63
C ALA A 164 16.99 -1.21 -3.84
N ASP A 165 17.76 -1.36 -2.76
CA ASP A 165 19.21 -1.57 -2.81
C ASP A 165 19.53 -2.95 -3.39
N PRO A 166 20.20 -3.05 -4.55
CA PRO A 166 20.50 -4.33 -5.19
C PRO A 166 21.49 -5.18 -4.38
N ARG A 167 22.21 -4.60 -3.42
CA ARG A 167 23.16 -5.31 -2.54
C ARG A 167 22.49 -5.84 -1.27
N ARG A 168 21.27 -5.41 -0.96
CA ARG A 168 20.55 -5.88 0.22
C ARG A 168 20.16 -7.34 0.05
N ARG A 169 20.50 -8.16 1.05
CA ARG A 169 19.99 -9.51 1.20
C ARG A 169 18.70 -9.47 2.03
N GLY A 170 17.64 -10.14 1.57
CA GLY A 170 16.33 -10.17 2.23
C GLY A 170 15.32 -9.15 1.68
N GLY A 171 14.11 -9.15 2.25
CA GLY A 171 13.00 -8.31 1.80
C GLY A 171 13.20 -6.80 2.03
N PRO A 172 12.30 -5.97 1.48
CA PRO A 172 12.29 -4.53 1.72
C PRO A 172 12.28 -4.20 3.22
N PRO A 173 13.05 -3.20 3.67
CA PRO A 173 13.09 -2.73 5.06
C PRO A 173 11.87 -1.88 5.47
N PHE A 174 10.83 -1.82 4.64
CA PHE A 174 9.57 -1.14 4.91
C PHE A 174 8.43 -2.02 4.39
N PRO A 175 7.41 -2.32 5.22
CA PRO A 175 7.39 -2.22 6.67
C PRO A 175 8.52 -3.04 7.32
N SER A 176 8.81 -2.81 8.61
CA SER A 176 9.82 -3.57 9.34
C SER A 176 9.42 -3.89 10.78
N ALA A 177 10.19 -4.77 11.42
CA ALA A 177 10.06 -5.04 12.85
C ALA A 177 10.38 -3.83 13.75
N ASN A 178 11.04 -2.79 13.22
CA ASN A 178 11.24 -1.55 13.95
C ASN A 178 10.04 -0.61 13.67
N PRO A 179 9.23 -0.29 14.69
CA PRO A 179 7.99 0.46 14.48
C PRO A 179 8.23 1.90 14.03
N ARG A 180 9.30 2.55 14.49
CA ARG A 180 9.68 3.90 14.04
C ARG A 180 9.97 3.93 12.53
N ARG A 181 10.69 2.92 12.03
CA ARG A 181 10.96 2.75 10.59
C ARG A 181 9.69 2.53 9.78
N THR A 182 8.73 1.76 10.32
CA THR A 182 7.45 1.54 9.67
C THR A 182 6.63 2.83 9.60
N ILE A 183 6.56 3.61 10.68
CA ILE A 183 5.86 4.90 10.72
C ILE A 183 6.43 5.90 9.72
N GLU A 184 7.74 6.10 9.75
CA GLU A 184 8.40 7.05 8.84
C GLU A 184 8.34 6.56 7.37
N GLY A 185 8.37 5.25 7.13
CA GLY A 185 8.23 4.67 5.80
C GLY A 185 6.82 4.85 5.24
N MET A 186 5.78 4.72 6.08
CA MET A 186 4.40 5.03 5.70
C MET A 186 4.24 6.51 5.40
N ARG A 187 4.82 7.39 6.23
CA ARG A 187 4.83 8.84 5.98
C ARG A 187 5.44 9.16 4.61
N GLN A 188 6.62 8.61 4.33
CA GLN A 188 7.28 8.77 3.02
C GLN A 188 6.40 8.25 1.88
N ALA A 189 5.80 7.07 2.01
CA ALA A 189 4.96 6.47 0.98
C ALA A 189 3.71 7.31 0.66
N VAL A 190 3.05 7.85 1.69
CA VAL A 190 1.87 8.72 1.53
C VAL A 190 2.29 10.05 0.89
N HIS A 191 3.37 10.69 1.34
CA HIS A 191 3.84 11.94 0.72
C HIS A 191 4.23 11.73 -0.75
N ASP A 192 4.99 10.68 -1.07
CA ASP A 192 5.32 10.35 -2.47
C ASP A 192 4.06 10.18 -3.33
N LEU A 193 3.03 9.50 -2.79
CA LEU A 193 1.76 9.31 -3.49
C LEU A 193 1.03 10.65 -3.72
N LEU A 194 0.97 11.51 -2.71
CA LEU A 194 0.28 12.81 -2.82
C LEU A 194 1.02 13.80 -3.70
N ASP A 195 2.35 13.77 -3.74
CA ASP A 195 3.15 14.53 -4.71
C ASP A 195 2.76 14.14 -6.14
N LEU A 196 2.63 12.84 -6.41
CA LEU A 196 2.22 12.34 -7.72
C LEU A 196 0.78 12.73 -8.05
N VAL A 197 -0.15 12.60 -7.10
CA VAL A 197 -1.55 13.01 -7.27
C VAL A 197 -1.65 14.51 -7.59
N GLY A 198 -1.00 15.35 -6.79
CA GLY A 198 -1.00 16.81 -6.98
C GLY A 198 -0.35 17.22 -8.30
N TRP A 199 0.75 16.56 -8.70
CA TRP A 199 1.36 16.81 -10.00
C TRP A 199 0.45 16.40 -11.16
N LEU A 200 -0.21 15.24 -11.09
CA LEU A 200 -1.14 14.79 -12.13
C LEU A 200 -2.30 15.78 -12.32
N GLN A 201 -2.85 16.32 -11.24
CA GLN A 201 -3.88 17.36 -11.29
C GLN A 201 -3.36 18.63 -11.98
N ARG A 202 -2.17 19.13 -11.61
CA ARG A 202 -1.55 20.30 -12.27
C ARG A 202 -1.19 20.04 -13.74
N ARG A 203 -0.88 18.78 -14.08
CA ARG A 203 -0.67 18.34 -15.47
C ARG A 203 -1.97 18.29 -16.29
N GLY A 204 -3.10 18.64 -15.68
CA GLY A 204 -4.41 18.76 -16.34
C GLY A 204 -5.31 17.54 -16.21
N ALA A 205 -4.99 16.56 -15.36
CA ALA A 205 -5.91 15.44 -15.11
C ALA A 205 -7.20 15.96 -14.43
N PRO A 206 -8.39 15.80 -15.04
CA PRO A 206 -9.64 16.34 -14.49
C PRO A 206 -10.09 15.65 -13.20
N ARG A 207 -9.72 14.37 -13.01
CA ARG A 207 -9.92 13.59 -11.79
C ARG A 207 -8.76 12.63 -11.60
N VAL A 208 -8.37 12.37 -10.35
CA VAL A 208 -7.29 11.43 -9.99
C VAL A 208 -7.79 10.43 -8.94
N GLY A 209 -7.87 9.17 -9.34
CA GLY A 209 -8.17 8.05 -8.44
C GLY A 209 -6.91 7.30 -8.01
N VAL A 210 -7.00 6.58 -6.89
CA VAL A 210 -5.93 5.72 -6.38
C VAL A 210 -6.45 4.31 -6.20
N VAL A 211 -5.71 3.31 -6.65
CA VAL A 211 -5.99 1.90 -6.42
C VAL A 211 -4.77 1.25 -5.78
N GLY A 212 -4.95 0.70 -4.58
CA GLY A 212 -3.91 -0.02 -3.86
C GLY A 212 -4.19 -1.51 -3.76
N MET A 213 -3.14 -2.32 -3.75
CA MET A 213 -3.21 -3.76 -3.48
C MET A 213 -2.40 -4.12 -2.23
N SER A 214 -2.97 -4.90 -1.32
CA SER A 214 -2.25 -5.39 -0.11
C SER A 214 -1.67 -4.21 0.70
N LEU A 215 -0.35 -4.16 0.91
CA LEU A 215 0.33 -3.00 1.52
C LEU A 215 0.01 -1.67 0.79
N GLY A 216 -0.08 -1.68 -0.54
CA GLY A 216 -0.46 -0.50 -1.31
C GLY A 216 -1.88 -0.03 -1.00
N ALA A 217 -2.78 -0.95 -0.65
CA ALA A 217 -4.13 -0.60 -0.21
C ALA A 217 -4.12 0.06 1.17
N TYR A 218 -3.25 -0.39 2.09
CA TYR A 218 -3.03 0.29 3.37
C TYR A 218 -2.55 1.73 3.16
N VAL A 219 -1.53 1.94 2.31
CA VAL A 219 -1.01 3.27 1.98
C VAL A 219 -2.09 4.14 1.33
N SER A 220 -2.89 3.57 0.42
CA SER A 220 -3.96 4.30 -0.27
C SER A 220 -5.10 4.68 0.66
N ALA A 221 -5.53 3.78 1.54
CA ALA A 221 -6.54 4.07 2.56
C ALA A 221 -6.03 5.13 3.55
N LEU A 222 -4.76 5.04 3.95
CA LEU A 222 -4.13 6.03 4.81
C LEU A 222 -4.06 7.41 4.14
N ALA A 223 -3.68 7.47 2.86
CA ALA A 223 -3.66 8.70 2.08
C ALA A 223 -5.06 9.33 1.95
N ALA A 224 -6.11 8.52 1.85
CA ALA A 224 -7.49 9.01 1.84
C ALA A 224 -7.92 9.66 3.17
N THR A 225 -7.21 9.44 4.29
CA THR A 225 -7.47 10.15 5.56
C THR A 225 -6.80 11.52 5.63
N VAL A 226 -5.86 11.81 4.73
CA VAL A 226 -5.04 13.04 4.78
C VAL A 226 -5.32 13.98 3.59
N HIS A 227 -5.84 13.46 2.48
CA HIS A 227 -6.14 14.22 1.27
C HIS A 227 -7.40 13.67 0.58
N PRO A 228 -8.28 14.52 0.01
CA PRO A 228 -9.46 14.06 -0.71
C PRO A 228 -9.07 13.38 -2.03
N LEU A 229 -9.61 12.19 -2.30
CA LEU A 229 -9.37 11.46 -3.55
C LEU A 229 -10.66 11.37 -4.38
N ASP A 230 -10.54 11.44 -5.71
CA ASP A 230 -11.71 11.32 -6.59
C ASP A 230 -12.25 9.89 -6.66
N ALA A 231 -11.39 8.89 -6.47
CA ALA A 231 -11.77 7.49 -6.34
C ALA A 231 -10.73 6.74 -5.49
N LEU A 232 -11.19 5.78 -4.70
CA LEU A 232 -10.33 4.89 -3.91
C LEU A 232 -10.69 3.42 -4.19
N GLY A 233 -9.76 2.65 -4.73
CA GLY A 233 -9.87 1.21 -4.91
C GLY A 233 -8.93 0.45 -3.97
N LEU A 234 -9.45 -0.54 -3.24
CA LEU A 234 -8.69 -1.34 -2.27
C LEU A 234 -8.84 -2.83 -2.60
N MET A 235 -7.81 -3.43 -3.19
CA MET A 235 -7.80 -4.85 -3.55
C MET A 235 -7.00 -5.66 -2.52
N ILE A 236 -7.57 -6.76 -2.03
CA ILE A 236 -6.97 -7.65 -1.01
C ILE A 236 -6.25 -6.85 0.09
N PRO A 237 -6.94 -5.89 0.74
CA PRO A 237 -6.25 -4.86 1.48
C PRO A 237 -5.69 -5.37 2.81
N LEU A 238 -4.54 -4.82 3.20
CA LEU A 238 -4.12 -4.81 4.60
C LEU A 238 -4.82 -3.65 5.32
N ALA A 239 -5.40 -3.91 6.49
CA ALA A 239 -6.12 -2.88 7.28
C ALA A 239 -5.51 -2.58 8.65
N SER A 240 -4.84 -3.54 9.30
CA SER A 240 -4.20 -3.36 10.61
C SER A 240 -2.91 -4.15 10.67
N LEU A 241 -1.83 -3.47 11.07
CA LEU A 241 -0.53 -4.11 11.31
C LEU A 241 -0.54 -5.00 12.55
N ALA A 242 -1.39 -4.71 13.54
CA ALA A 242 -1.54 -5.53 14.74
C ALA A 242 -2.31 -6.83 14.44
N ASP A 243 -3.39 -6.73 13.66
CA ASP A 243 -4.12 -7.91 13.17
C ASP A 243 -3.22 -8.79 12.31
N TYR A 244 -2.44 -8.20 11.39
CA TYR A 244 -1.47 -8.95 10.60
C TYR A 244 -0.44 -9.65 11.49
N ALA A 245 0.13 -8.97 12.49
CA ALA A 245 1.09 -9.57 13.41
C ALA A 245 0.46 -10.74 14.20
N ARG A 246 -0.78 -10.60 14.68
CA ARG A 246 -1.51 -11.66 15.38
C ARG A 246 -1.74 -12.87 14.47
N ASP A 247 -2.30 -12.64 13.29
CA ASP A 247 -2.76 -13.68 12.38
C ASP A 247 -1.59 -14.51 11.82
N HIS A 248 -0.39 -13.92 11.81
CA HIS A 248 0.85 -14.56 11.35
C HIS A 248 1.73 -15.06 12.50
N GLY A 249 1.18 -15.24 13.71
CA GLY A 249 1.90 -15.82 14.85
C GLY A 249 3.03 -14.95 15.39
N GLY A 250 3.00 -13.64 15.12
CA GLY A 250 3.95 -12.66 15.64
C GLY A 250 3.67 -12.23 17.08
N LEU A 251 2.52 -12.61 17.64
CA LEU A 251 2.11 -12.28 19.01
C LEU A 251 1.97 -13.54 19.86
N ALA A 252 2.08 -13.38 21.17
CA ALA A 252 1.77 -14.43 22.14
C ALA A 252 0.27 -14.81 22.09
N VAL A 253 -0.08 -15.94 22.70
CA VAL A 253 -1.48 -16.38 22.85
C VAL A 253 -2.06 -15.84 24.17
N GLY A 254 -3.38 -15.68 24.24
CA GLY A 254 -4.07 -15.29 25.47
C GLY A 254 -3.91 -13.81 25.81
N GLU A 255 -3.83 -13.50 27.10
CA GLU A 255 -3.81 -12.11 27.60
C GLU A 255 -2.56 -11.35 27.18
N VAL A 256 -1.39 -11.98 27.21
CA VAL A 256 -0.13 -11.37 26.75
C VAL A 256 -0.25 -10.95 25.27
N GLY A 257 -0.84 -11.80 24.44
CA GLY A 257 -1.13 -11.51 23.04
C GLY A 257 -2.04 -10.31 22.85
N ARG A 258 -3.12 -10.23 23.63
CA ARG A 258 -4.06 -9.08 23.61
C ARG A 258 -3.35 -7.78 24.01
N THR A 259 -2.50 -7.82 25.03
CA THR A 259 -1.71 -6.66 25.47
C THR A 259 -0.72 -6.21 24.42
N GLN A 260 -0.03 -7.15 23.75
CA GLN A 260 0.86 -6.84 22.64
C GLN A 260 0.11 -6.25 21.45
N HIS A 261 -1.03 -6.83 21.08
CA HIS A 261 -1.89 -6.32 20.00
C HIS A 261 -2.31 -4.87 20.27
N ALA A 262 -2.86 -4.59 21.46
CA ALA A 262 -3.25 -3.24 21.86
C ALA A 262 -2.07 -2.25 21.90
N ALA A 263 -0.88 -2.71 22.28
CA ALA A 263 0.32 -1.88 22.26
C ALA A 263 0.76 -1.53 20.83
N ILE A 264 0.62 -2.46 19.87
CA ILE A 264 0.90 -2.20 18.44
C ILE A 264 -0.11 -1.23 17.85
N GLU A 265 -1.41 -1.41 18.11
CA GLU A 265 -2.47 -0.48 17.69
C GLU A 265 -2.16 0.95 18.20
N ARG A 266 -1.82 1.11 19.49
CA ARG A 266 -1.43 2.41 20.04
C ARG A 266 -0.17 2.98 19.40
N ALA A 267 0.86 2.16 19.18
CA ALA A 267 2.12 2.61 18.59
C ALA A 267 1.96 3.06 17.13
N TYR A 268 1.03 2.45 16.39
CA TYR A 268 0.76 2.76 14.99
C TYR A 268 -0.46 3.67 14.77
N GLY A 269 -1.11 4.18 15.81
CA GLY A 269 -2.32 5.00 15.68
C GLY A 269 -2.16 6.20 14.72
N ILE A 270 -0.96 6.79 14.65
CA ILE A 270 -0.66 7.89 13.72
C ILE A 270 -0.70 7.47 12.24
N ILE A 271 -0.42 6.20 11.94
CA ILE A 271 -0.43 5.61 10.59
C ILE A 271 -1.57 4.61 10.39
N ASP A 272 -2.52 4.52 11.33
CA ASP A 272 -3.67 3.63 11.20
C ASP A 272 -4.72 4.27 10.28
N PRO A 273 -5.04 3.67 9.12
CA PRO A 273 -6.06 4.20 8.22
C PRO A 273 -7.46 4.19 8.85
N LEU A 274 -7.70 3.43 9.93
CA LEU A 274 -8.98 3.34 10.62
C LEU A 274 -9.13 4.38 11.74
N ALA A 275 -8.04 5.06 12.13
CA ALA A 275 -8.01 5.99 13.26
C ALA A 275 -8.46 7.42 12.92
N ARG A 276 -8.62 7.75 11.63
CA ARG A 276 -9.04 9.07 11.16
C ARG A 276 -10.15 8.95 10.14
N ALA A 277 -11.07 9.91 10.12
CA ALA A 277 -12.13 9.95 9.12
C ALA A 277 -11.54 10.03 7.70
N PRO A 278 -12.06 9.25 6.74
CA PRO A 278 -11.66 9.36 5.35
C PRO A 278 -12.21 10.66 4.75
N GLN A 279 -11.43 11.28 3.87
CA GLN A 279 -11.81 12.45 3.08
C GLN A 279 -12.40 12.07 1.71
N VAL A 280 -12.64 10.77 1.49
CA VAL A 280 -13.31 10.22 0.30
C VAL A 280 -14.72 9.78 0.67
N GLY A 281 -15.70 10.19 -0.13
CA GLY A 281 -17.10 9.81 0.09
C GLY A 281 -17.35 8.33 -0.23
N PRO A 282 -18.27 7.63 0.47
CA PRO A 282 -18.52 6.20 0.30
C PRO A 282 -18.81 5.76 -1.14
N GLY A 283 -19.54 6.57 -1.92
CA GLY A 283 -19.85 6.31 -3.32
C GLY A 283 -18.64 6.33 -4.27
N ARG A 284 -17.48 6.79 -3.79
CA ARG A 284 -16.20 6.87 -4.51
C ARG A 284 -15.20 5.82 -4.00
N VAL A 285 -15.67 4.79 -3.29
CA VAL A 285 -14.84 3.72 -2.74
C VAL A 285 -15.23 2.38 -3.34
N TRP A 286 -14.22 1.59 -3.71
CA TRP A 286 -14.34 0.20 -4.14
C TRP A 286 -13.41 -0.66 -3.30
N ILE A 287 -13.95 -1.75 -2.74
CA ILE A 287 -13.19 -2.66 -1.88
C ILE A 287 -13.44 -4.07 -2.35
N ALA A 288 -12.38 -4.87 -2.40
CA ALA A 288 -12.46 -6.19 -2.97
C ALA A 288 -11.54 -7.17 -2.21
N ALA A 289 -12.07 -8.32 -1.83
CA ALA A 289 -11.38 -9.36 -1.06
C ALA A 289 -11.41 -10.72 -1.79
N ALA A 290 -10.34 -11.50 -1.62
CA ALA A 290 -10.28 -12.86 -2.13
C ALA A 290 -10.67 -13.85 -1.01
N ASP A 291 -11.57 -14.79 -1.31
CA ASP A 291 -12.20 -15.64 -0.28
C ASP A 291 -11.24 -16.57 0.47
N ALA A 292 -10.16 -16.99 -0.19
CA ALA A 292 -9.13 -17.87 0.34
C ALA A 292 -7.82 -17.14 0.68
N ASP A 293 -7.85 -15.81 0.76
CA ASP A 293 -6.71 -15.00 1.17
C ASP A 293 -6.27 -15.38 2.60
N ARG A 294 -5.01 -15.81 2.75
CA ARG A 294 -4.41 -16.11 4.05
C ARG A 294 -3.28 -15.17 4.45
N ILE A 295 -3.02 -14.13 3.67
CA ILE A 295 -2.01 -13.09 3.97
C ILE A 295 -2.69 -11.84 4.52
N THR A 296 -3.77 -11.41 3.90
CA THR A 296 -4.69 -10.41 4.41
C THR A 296 -6.10 -10.97 4.32
N PRO A 297 -6.50 -11.78 5.31
CA PRO A 297 -7.81 -12.41 5.32
C PRO A 297 -8.96 -11.40 5.09
N PRO A 298 -10.11 -11.82 4.52
CA PRO A 298 -11.23 -10.93 4.17
C PRO A 298 -11.71 -9.97 5.27
N GLN A 299 -11.40 -10.29 6.54
CA GLN A 299 -11.63 -9.43 7.70
C GLN A 299 -10.96 -8.07 7.57
N HIS A 300 -9.78 -7.97 6.94
CA HIS A 300 -9.16 -6.66 6.68
C HIS A 300 -10.00 -5.82 5.72
N ALA A 301 -10.52 -6.41 4.64
CA ALA A 301 -11.43 -5.72 3.74
C ALA A 301 -12.73 -5.32 4.44
N ALA A 302 -13.28 -6.18 5.30
CA ALA A 302 -14.49 -5.90 6.07
C ALA A 302 -14.30 -4.70 7.03
N ARG A 303 -13.14 -4.59 7.70
CA ARG A 303 -12.80 -3.45 8.56
C ARG A 303 -12.76 -2.14 7.78
N LEU A 304 -12.07 -2.13 6.64
CA LEU A 304 -11.99 -0.95 5.78
C LEU A 304 -13.36 -0.61 5.18
N ALA A 305 -14.18 -1.60 4.84
CA ALA A 305 -15.55 -1.39 4.36
C ALA A 305 -16.45 -0.74 5.40
N ALA A 306 -16.40 -1.20 6.65
CA ALA A 306 -17.14 -0.58 7.75
C ALA A 306 -16.68 0.87 7.97
N HIS A 307 -15.38 1.13 7.91
CA HIS A 307 -14.82 2.46 8.10
C HIS A 307 -15.10 3.43 6.93
N LEU A 308 -15.06 2.94 5.69
CA LEU A 308 -15.24 3.74 4.48
C LEU A 308 -16.70 3.80 3.99
N GLY A 309 -17.61 3.05 4.62
CA GLY A 309 -19.02 2.99 4.25
C GLY A 309 -19.30 2.33 2.90
N ALA A 310 -18.42 1.43 2.44
CA ALA A 310 -18.48 0.85 1.10
C ALA A 310 -18.59 -0.69 1.14
N PRO A 311 -19.33 -1.32 0.20
CA PRO A 311 -19.47 -2.78 0.19
C PRO A 311 -18.17 -3.48 -0.23
N VAL A 312 -17.97 -4.70 0.27
CA VAL A 312 -16.87 -5.58 -0.15
C VAL A 312 -17.31 -6.49 -1.28
N GLN A 313 -16.65 -6.39 -2.43
CA GLN A 313 -16.75 -7.39 -3.48
C GLN A 313 -15.87 -8.59 -3.17
N ARG A 314 -16.34 -9.80 -3.47
CA ARG A 314 -15.63 -11.04 -3.16
C ARG A 314 -15.43 -11.88 -4.40
N TRP A 315 -14.27 -12.54 -4.52
CA TRP A 315 -14.02 -13.51 -5.56
C TRP A 315 -13.31 -14.76 -5.03
N PRO A 316 -13.49 -15.92 -5.71
CA PRO A 316 -12.84 -17.16 -5.31
C PRO A 316 -11.36 -17.13 -5.68
N GLY A 317 -10.47 -16.81 -4.74
CA GLY A 317 -9.02 -16.80 -4.93
C GLY A 317 -8.27 -16.56 -3.62
N GLY A 318 -6.94 -16.61 -3.66
CA GLY A 318 -6.05 -16.22 -2.54
C GLY A 318 -5.36 -14.89 -2.80
N HIS A 319 -4.42 -14.52 -1.92
CA HIS A 319 -3.62 -13.30 -2.01
C HIS A 319 -2.63 -13.34 -3.18
N LEU A 320 -1.91 -14.46 -3.32
CA LEU A 320 -0.89 -14.65 -4.35
C LEU A 320 -1.48 -15.33 -5.58
N LEU A 321 -2.18 -16.45 -5.38
CA LEU A 321 -2.94 -17.12 -6.44
C LEU A 321 -4.34 -16.52 -6.55
N GLN A 322 -4.41 -15.37 -7.21
CA GLN A 322 -5.65 -14.61 -7.44
C GLN A 322 -6.50 -15.23 -8.57
N ILE A 323 -6.82 -16.53 -8.44
CA ILE A 323 -7.78 -17.20 -9.32
C ILE A 323 -9.09 -16.40 -9.29
N GLY A 324 -9.79 -16.28 -10.42
CA GLY A 324 -11.06 -15.54 -10.47
C GLY A 324 -10.97 -14.01 -10.44
N ARG A 325 -9.77 -13.43 -10.26
CA ARG A 325 -9.54 -11.96 -10.22
C ARG A 325 -10.07 -11.20 -11.43
N LYS A 326 -10.19 -11.85 -12.60
CA LYS A 326 -10.76 -11.22 -13.81
C LYS A 326 -12.12 -10.56 -13.58
N GLN A 327 -12.94 -11.08 -12.66
CA GLN A 327 -14.19 -10.42 -12.27
C GLN A 327 -13.91 -9.13 -11.50
N ALA A 328 -13.07 -9.17 -10.48
CA ALA A 328 -12.66 -7.99 -9.72
C ALA A 328 -12.01 -6.92 -10.60
N ASP A 329 -11.19 -7.29 -11.59
CA ASP A 329 -10.59 -6.33 -12.52
C ASP A 329 -11.64 -5.65 -13.42
N ARG A 330 -12.69 -6.37 -13.84
CA ARG A 330 -13.82 -5.79 -14.59
C ARG A 330 -14.64 -4.85 -13.72
N ASP A 331 -14.92 -5.24 -12.49
CA ASP A 331 -15.71 -4.43 -11.56
C ASP A 331 -14.96 -3.18 -11.14
N LEU A 332 -13.64 -3.29 -10.94
CA LEU A 332 -12.74 -2.15 -10.74
C LEU A 332 -12.78 -1.20 -11.94
N LEU A 333 -12.68 -1.71 -13.17
CA LEU A 333 -12.75 -0.88 -14.37
C LEU A 333 -14.09 -0.15 -14.48
N ALA A 334 -15.21 -0.86 -14.24
CA ALA A 334 -16.54 -0.26 -14.26
C ALA A 334 -16.69 0.82 -13.18
N PHE A 335 -16.18 0.57 -11.98
CA PHE A 335 -16.12 1.55 -10.90
C PHE A 335 -15.30 2.78 -11.31
N LEU A 336 -14.08 2.61 -11.80
CA LEU A 336 -13.20 3.73 -12.17
C LEU A 336 -13.81 4.59 -13.29
N ARG A 337 -14.43 3.96 -14.30
CA ARG A 337 -15.14 4.70 -15.35
C ARG A 337 -16.29 5.52 -14.77
N ARG A 338 -17.16 4.89 -13.97
CA ARG A 338 -18.28 5.60 -13.33
C ARG A 338 -17.81 6.79 -12.49
N THR A 339 -16.72 6.63 -11.74
CA THR A 339 -16.30 7.62 -10.76
C THR A 339 -15.40 8.72 -11.35
N LEU A 340 -14.55 8.38 -12.32
CA LEU A 340 -13.54 9.29 -12.88
C LEU A 340 -13.94 9.92 -14.22
N THR A 341 -14.82 9.29 -15.01
CA THR A 341 -15.15 9.77 -16.37
C THR A 341 -16.55 10.36 -16.49
N VAL A 342 -17.43 10.18 -15.50
CA VAL A 342 -18.77 10.78 -15.50
C VAL A 342 -18.67 12.14 -14.81
N ALA A 343 -18.98 13.20 -15.57
CA ALA A 343 -19.03 14.58 -15.11
C ALA A 343 -20.12 14.73 -14.04
#